data_AF-A0A822E9I0-F1
#
_entry.id   AF-A0A822E9I0-F1
#
_cell.length_a   1.000
_cell.length_b   1.000
_cell.length_c   1.000
_cell.angle_alpha   90.00
_cell.angle_beta   90.00
_cell.angle_gamma   90.00
#
_symmetry.space_group_name_H-M   'P 1'
#
loop_
_entity.id
_entity.type
_entity.pdbx_description
1 polymer ?
#
loop_
_entity_poly.entity_id
_entity_poly.type
_entity_poly.pdbx_seq_one_letter_code
_entity_poly.pdbx_strand_id
1 'polypeptide(L)'
;VKQCNQDQVTVSIIGVNEGSSSEDLNQLEPSFMYTQIFKEILLDMKHGQQAIKDLVKFCQEQYKDNPQELKFIQEFERTYRPTKAIRWYTRQCFTYKMLNRALRTLDGDIIIRMGFYLCDVHRQIEDLHSKQIDQYH
;
A
#
# COMPACT_ATOMS: atom_id res chain seq x y z
N VAL A 1 14.65 -21.72 15.75
CA VAL A 1 14.50 -21.15 14.39
C VAL A 1 13.03 -20.80 14.21
N LYS A 2 12.65 -19.52 14.34
CA LYS A 2 11.25 -19.07 14.19
C LYS A 2 11.03 -18.63 12.74
N GLN A 3 10.11 -19.29 12.05
CA GLN A 3 9.73 -19.05 10.65
C GLN A 3 9.24 -17.61 10.44
N CYS A 4 9.90 -16.89 9.55
CA CYS A 4 9.52 -15.57 9.06
C CYS A 4 8.96 -15.73 7.63
N ASN A 5 7.81 -16.41 7.50
CA ASN A 5 7.27 -16.78 6.18
C ASN A 5 5.79 -16.38 5.98
N GLN A 6 5.28 -15.41 6.75
CA GLN A 6 3.90 -14.94 6.63
C GLN A 6 3.71 -13.73 5.69
N ASP A 7 4.78 -13.19 5.11
CA ASP A 7 4.74 -11.93 4.35
C ASP A 7 4.69 -12.11 2.81
N GLN A 8 4.61 -13.34 2.30
CA GLN A 8 4.62 -13.66 0.85
C GLN A 8 3.23 -13.99 0.26
N VAL A 9 2.14 -13.58 0.89
CA VAL A 9 0.80 -13.78 0.30
C VAL A 9 0.50 -12.66 -0.70
N THR A 10 0.35 -13.03 -1.97
CA THR A 10 -0.07 -12.15 -3.07
C THR A 10 -1.37 -11.43 -2.70
N VAL A 11 -1.44 -10.12 -2.93
CA VAL A 11 -2.68 -9.36 -2.79
C VAL A 11 -3.52 -9.65 -4.03
N SER A 12 -4.53 -10.52 -3.88
CA SER A 12 -5.54 -10.74 -4.93
C SER A 12 -6.85 -10.12 -4.47
N ILE A 13 -7.32 -9.13 -5.22
CA ILE A 13 -8.64 -8.50 -5.01
C ILE A 13 -9.73 -9.31 -5.73
N ILE A 14 -9.35 -9.99 -6.81
CA ILE A 14 -10.22 -10.89 -7.57
C ILE A 14 -10.05 -12.28 -6.95
N GLY A 15 -11.15 -12.93 -6.58
CA GLY A 15 -11.10 -14.33 -6.19
C GLY A 15 -10.59 -15.16 -7.37
N VAL A 16 -9.34 -15.63 -7.31
CA VAL A 16 -8.86 -16.63 -8.29
C VAL A 16 -9.56 -17.93 -7.91
N ASN A 17 -10.70 -18.20 -8.52
CA ASN A 17 -11.36 -19.49 -8.34
C ASN A 17 -10.51 -20.52 -9.10
N GLU A 18 -9.81 -21.41 -8.38
CA GLU A 18 -8.90 -22.43 -8.94
C GLU A 18 -9.61 -23.56 -9.72
N GLY A 19 -10.80 -23.28 -10.28
CA GLY A 19 -11.64 -24.26 -10.94
C GLY A 19 -12.34 -23.69 -12.16
N SER A 20 -11.66 -23.80 -13.31
CA SER A 20 -12.22 -23.78 -14.67
C SER A 20 -12.83 -22.48 -15.22
N SER A 21 -12.47 -22.28 -16.49
CA SER A 21 -13.19 -21.58 -17.55
C SER A 21 -12.97 -20.07 -17.66
N SER A 22 -12.96 -19.65 -18.92
CA SER A 22 -13.06 -18.30 -19.43
C SER A 22 -14.22 -17.56 -18.76
N GLU A 23 -13.99 -17.02 -17.56
CA GLU A 23 -14.91 -16.07 -16.96
C GLU A 23 -14.93 -14.85 -17.88
N ASP A 24 -16.10 -14.65 -18.48
CA ASP A 24 -16.41 -13.53 -19.36
C ASP A 24 -16.00 -12.25 -18.61
N LEU A 25 -15.08 -11.45 -19.17
CA LEU A 25 -14.65 -10.17 -18.57
C LEU A 25 -15.84 -9.21 -18.33
N ASN A 26 -17.00 -9.51 -18.93
CA ASN A 26 -18.27 -8.84 -18.68
C ASN A 26 -18.93 -9.20 -17.33
N GLN A 27 -18.45 -10.22 -16.61
CA GLN A 27 -18.93 -10.66 -15.30
C GLN A 27 -17.91 -10.32 -14.21
N LEU A 28 -17.46 -9.07 -14.18
CA LEU A 28 -16.58 -8.57 -13.12
C LEU A 28 -17.26 -8.74 -11.75
N GLU A 29 -16.55 -9.34 -10.80
CA GLU A 29 -17.03 -9.46 -9.43
C GLU A 29 -17.35 -8.07 -8.86
N PRO A 30 -18.51 -7.85 -8.23
CA PRO A 30 -18.86 -6.53 -7.66
C PRO A 30 -17.79 -5.95 -6.73
N SER A 31 -17.00 -6.80 -6.06
CA SER A 31 -15.85 -6.43 -5.25
C SER A 31 -14.80 -5.59 -6.01
N PHE A 32 -14.60 -5.87 -7.29
CA PHE A 32 -13.70 -5.10 -8.15
C PHE A 32 -14.21 -3.67 -8.33
N MET A 33 -15.50 -3.51 -8.66
CA MET A 33 -16.13 -2.20 -8.80
C MET A 33 -16.01 -1.39 -7.52
N TYR A 34 -16.31 -1.99 -6.36
CA TYR A 34 -16.15 -1.32 -5.07
C TYR A 34 -14.69 -0.93 -4.80
N THR A 35 -13.73 -1.77 -5.17
CA THR A 35 -12.31 -1.45 -4.98
C THR A 35 -11.84 -0.33 -5.90
N GLN A 36 -12.34 -0.25 -7.14
CA GLN A 36 -12.04 0.88 -8.03
C GLN A 36 -12.61 2.18 -7.51
N ILE A 37 -13.89 2.20 -7.10
CA ILE A 37 -14.51 3.39 -6.50
C ILE A 37 -13.75 3.80 -5.22
N PHE A 38 -13.39 2.84 -4.37
CA PHE A 38 -12.63 3.12 -3.17
C PHE A 38 -11.25 3.70 -3.47
N LYS A 39 -10.54 3.16 -4.48
CA LYS A 39 -9.28 3.72 -4.97
C LYS A 39 -9.46 5.16 -5.44
N GLU A 40 -10.47 5.46 -6.24
CA GLU A 40 -10.77 6.83 -6.72
C GLU A 40 -11.01 7.79 -5.55
N ILE A 41 -11.86 7.39 -4.59
CA ILE A 41 -12.12 8.18 -3.38
C ILE A 41 -10.82 8.46 -2.63
N LEU A 42 -9.97 7.45 -2.41
CA LEU A 42 -8.69 7.61 -1.72
C LEU A 42 -7.74 8.58 -2.45
N LEU A 43 -7.69 8.53 -3.78
CA LEU A 43 -6.83 9.39 -4.60
C LEU A 43 -7.26 10.85 -4.58
N ASP A 44 -8.57 11.10 -4.43
CA ASP A 44 -9.14 12.45 -4.31
C ASP A 44 -9.01 13.05 -2.90
N MET A 45 -8.72 12.23 -1.88
CA MET A 45 -8.52 12.72 -0.53
C MET A 45 -7.31 13.64 -0.44
N LYS A 46 -7.52 14.82 0.15
CA LYS A 46 -6.43 15.75 0.47
C LYS A 46 -5.78 15.33 1.79
N HIS A 47 -4.50 15.04 1.73
CA HIS A 47 -3.72 14.72 2.92
C HIS A 47 -2.89 15.93 3.36
N GLY A 48 -3.08 16.37 4.60
CA GLY A 48 -2.28 17.43 5.21
C GLY A 48 -0.92 16.90 5.70
N GLN A 49 0.02 17.82 5.95
CA GLN A 49 1.33 17.47 6.53
C GLN A 49 1.24 16.74 7.88
N GLN A 50 0.12 16.91 8.59
CA GLN A 50 -0.13 16.23 9.86
C GLN A 50 -0.32 14.71 9.68
N ALA A 51 -0.75 14.24 8.52
CA ALA A 51 -0.99 12.82 8.27
C ALA A 51 0.27 11.95 8.46
N ILE A 52 1.45 12.47 8.10
CA ILE A 52 2.72 11.77 8.33
C ILE A 52 2.98 11.60 9.82
N LYS A 53 2.79 12.66 10.62
CA LYS A 53 3.02 12.61 12.07
C LYS A 53 2.04 11.66 12.76
N ASP A 54 0.79 11.69 12.35
CA ASP A 54 -0.25 10.81 12.90
C ASP A 54 0.04 9.33 12.57
N LEU A 55 0.48 9.04 11.34
CA LEU A 55 0.91 7.71 10.95
C LEU A 55 2.12 7.25 11.76
N VAL A 56 3.14 8.12 11.90
CA VAL A 56 4.35 7.81 12.67
C VAL A 56 4.01 7.48 14.12
N LYS A 57 3.17 8.29 14.77
CA LYS A 57 2.74 8.05 16.15
C LYS A 57 2.02 6.71 16.28
N PHE A 58 1.07 6.43 15.39
CA PHE A 58 0.37 5.15 15.34
C PHE A 58 1.36 3.98 15.19
N CYS A 59 2.32 4.07 14.27
CA CYS A 59 3.32 3.03 14.08
C CYS A 59 4.24 2.85 15.30
N GLN A 60 4.63 3.92 15.98
CA GLN A 60 5.45 3.83 17.19
C GLN A 60 4.72 3.04 18.29
N GLU A 61 3.42 3.25 18.45
CA GLU A 61 2.60 2.51 19.40
C GLU A 61 2.44 1.03 19.00
N GLN A 62 2.18 0.76 17.72
CA GLN A 62 2.03 -0.61 17.18
C GLN A 62 3.33 -1.44 17.25
N TYR A 63 4.48 -0.79 17.04
CA TYR A 63 5.79 -1.45 16.99
C TYR A 63 6.66 -1.16 18.22
N LYS A 64 6.05 -0.75 19.35
CA LYS A 64 6.76 -0.36 20.58
C LYS A 64 7.77 -1.40 21.09
N ASP A 65 7.48 -2.69 20.89
CA ASP A 65 8.30 -3.82 21.34
C ASP A 65 9.27 -4.31 20.24
N ASN A 66 9.38 -3.59 19.12
CA ASN A 66 10.26 -3.93 18.00
C ASN A 66 11.27 -2.79 17.72
N PRO A 67 12.46 -2.82 18.35
CA PRO A 67 13.47 -1.77 18.21
C PRO A 67 13.93 -1.55 16.77
N GLN A 68 13.88 -2.57 15.92
CA GLN A 68 14.28 -2.46 14.52
C GLN A 68 13.25 -1.66 13.71
N GLU A 69 11.96 -1.95 13.87
CA GLU A 69 10.90 -1.20 13.19
C GLU A 69 10.83 0.23 13.72
N LEU A 70 11.06 0.47 15.02
CA LEU A 70 11.15 1.83 15.57
C LEU A 70 12.24 2.67 14.91
N LYS A 71 13.40 2.08 14.59
CA LYS A 71 14.46 2.77 13.83
C LYS A 71 14.00 3.13 12.41
N PHE A 72 13.29 2.23 11.73
CA PHE A 72 12.74 2.52 10.41
C PHE A 72 11.66 3.59 10.46
N ILE A 73 10.83 3.63 11.50
CA ILE A 73 9.80 4.65 11.70
C ILE A 73 10.44 6.03 11.91
N GLN A 74 11.49 6.13 12.73
CA GLN A 74 12.25 7.38 12.91
C GLN A 74 12.94 7.83 11.63
N GLU A 75 13.52 6.89 10.88
CA GLU A 75 14.13 7.19 9.57
C GLU A 75 13.07 7.68 8.58
N PHE A 76 11.89 7.06 8.56
CA PHE A 76 10.76 7.46 7.73
C PHE A 76 10.32 8.88 8.06
N GLU A 77 10.03 9.18 9.32
CA GLU A 77 9.60 10.52 9.75
C GLU A 77 10.56 11.63 9.29
N ARG A 78 11.87 11.39 9.40
CA ARG A 78 12.91 12.38 9.04
C ARG A 78 13.14 12.51 7.54
N THR A 79 13.03 11.41 6.79
CA THR A 79 13.55 11.33 5.41
C THR A 79 12.51 11.08 4.34
N TYR A 80 11.27 10.79 4.73
CA TYR A 80 10.18 10.54 3.81
C TYR A 80 9.93 11.75 2.92
N ARG A 81 9.76 11.45 1.63
CA ARG A 81 9.35 12.40 0.59
C ARG A 81 8.45 11.65 -0.38
N PRO A 82 7.45 12.32 -0.98
CA PRO A 82 6.58 11.70 -1.98
C PRO A 82 7.37 11.00 -3.09
N THR A 83 8.48 11.57 -3.55
CA THR A 83 9.37 11.01 -4.60
C THR A 83 10.16 9.77 -4.18
N LYS A 84 10.04 9.32 -2.93
CA LYS A 84 10.71 8.12 -2.39
C LYS A 84 9.72 7.05 -1.90
N ALA A 85 8.41 7.26 -2.08
CA ALA A 85 7.39 6.31 -1.65
C ALA A 85 7.60 4.88 -2.17
N ILE A 86 7.89 4.66 -3.47
CA ILE A 86 8.21 3.31 -3.99
C ILE A 86 9.38 2.67 -3.25
N ARG A 87 10.45 3.42 -2.98
CA ARG A 87 11.62 2.89 -2.23
C ARG A 87 11.24 2.42 -0.83
N TRP A 88 10.31 3.10 -0.17
CA TRP A 88 9.77 2.66 1.11
C TRP A 88 8.88 1.44 0.95
N TYR A 89 8.09 1.37 -0.13
CA TYR A 89 7.19 0.25 -0.40
C TYR A 89 7.95 -1.04 -0.71
N THR A 90 9.07 -0.96 -1.41
CA THR A 90 9.89 -2.14 -1.72
C THR A 90 10.86 -2.51 -0.60
N ARG A 91 11.00 -1.67 0.44
CA ARG A 91 11.86 -1.96 1.59
C ARG A 91 11.12 -2.88 2.56
N GLN A 92 11.82 -3.89 3.08
CA GLN A 92 11.29 -4.77 4.10
C GLN A 92 11.22 -4.06 5.48
N CYS A 93 10.23 -3.19 5.65
CA CYS A 93 9.94 -2.46 6.89
C CYS A 93 8.42 -2.31 7.10
N PHE A 94 8.05 -1.60 8.16
CA PHE A 94 6.66 -1.39 8.56
C PHE A 94 5.76 -0.90 7.42
N THR A 95 6.21 0.00 6.55
CA THR A 95 5.37 0.56 5.47
C THR A 95 4.88 -0.51 4.49
N TYR A 96 5.77 -1.38 4.01
CA TYR A 96 5.43 -2.53 3.16
C TYR A 96 4.46 -3.48 3.88
N LYS A 97 4.82 -3.89 5.10
CA LYS A 97 4.06 -4.89 5.87
C LYS A 97 2.66 -4.39 6.21
N MET A 98 2.57 -3.16 6.69
CA MET A 98 1.32 -2.55 7.14
C MET A 98 0.38 -2.27 5.97
N LEU A 99 0.88 -1.70 4.87
CA LEU A 99 0.04 -1.42 3.69
C LEU A 99 -0.49 -2.69 3.07
N ASN A 100 0.37 -3.67 2.80
CA ASN A 100 -0.07 -4.93 2.15
C ASN A 100 -0.99 -5.76 3.05
N ARG A 101 -0.78 -5.73 4.38
CA ARG A 101 -1.73 -6.33 5.31
C ARG A 101 -3.08 -5.63 5.22
N ALA A 102 -3.10 -4.30 5.31
CA ALA A 102 -4.34 -3.52 5.31
C ALA A 102 -5.14 -3.71 4.01
N LEU A 103 -4.46 -3.73 2.86
CA LEU A 103 -5.10 -4.02 1.56
C LEU A 103 -5.66 -5.44 1.49
N ARG A 104 -4.94 -6.44 2.01
CA ARG A 104 -5.42 -7.84 2.03
C ARG A 104 -6.62 -8.04 2.93
N THR A 105 -6.68 -7.34 4.06
CA THR A 105 -7.78 -7.46 5.03
C THR A 105 -8.85 -6.40 4.85
N LEU A 106 -8.72 -5.51 3.86
CA LEU A 106 -9.56 -4.33 3.66
C LEU A 106 -9.76 -3.51 4.95
N ASP A 107 -8.68 -3.34 5.71
CA ASP A 107 -8.71 -2.56 6.95
C ASP A 107 -8.78 -1.06 6.63
N GLY A 108 -10.01 -0.55 6.54
CA GLY A 108 -10.29 0.82 6.12
C GLY A 108 -9.61 1.88 7.00
N ASP A 109 -9.50 1.65 8.32
CA ASP A 109 -8.86 2.62 9.22
C ASP A 109 -7.36 2.74 8.90
N ILE A 110 -6.67 1.62 8.71
CA ILE A 110 -5.25 1.63 8.33
C ILE A 110 -5.08 2.17 6.91
N ILE A 111 -5.93 1.78 5.96
CA ILE A 111 -5.85 2.27 4.57
C ILE A 111 -6.00 3.79 4.52
N ILE A 112 -6.96 4.37 5.25
CA ILE A 112 -7.17 5.82 5.29
C ILE A 112 -5.97 6.53 5.95
N ARG A 113 -5.43 5.99 7.05
CA ARG A 113 -4.21 6.54 7.70
C ARG A 113 -3.00 6.51 6.76
N MET A 114 -2.87 5.45 5.97
CA MET A 114 -1.83 5.29 4.95
C MET A 114 -2.17 5.96 3.63
N GLY A 115 -3.33 6.62 3.50
CA GLY A 115 -3.85 7.13 2.24
C GLY A 115 -2.85 8.04 1.52
N PHE A 116 -2.21 8.97 2.24
CA PHE A 116 -1.19 9.86 1.64
C PHE A 116 -0.03 9.08 1.02
N TYR A 117 0.40 8.03 1.70
CA TYR A 117 1.51 7.20 1.28
C TYR A 117 1.11 6.32 0.11
N LEU A 118 -0.10 5.74 0.13
CA LEU A 118 -0.66 4.98 -0.98
C LEU A 118 -0.80 5.85 -2.24
N CYS A 119 -1.30 7.08 -2.10
CA CYS A 119 -1.39 8.05 -3.19
C CYS A 119 -0.01 8.39 -3.78
N ASP A 120 1.00 8.59 -2.93
CA ASP A 120 2.37 8.86 -3.38
C ASP A 120 3.02 7.65 -4.07
N VAL A 121 2.74 6.42 -3.61
CA VAL A 121 3.16 5.18 -4.28
C VAL A 121 2.48 5.06 -5.64
N HIS A 122 1.17 5.28 -5.70
CA HIS A 122 0.38 5.20 -6.93
C HIS A 122 0.89 6.18 -7.99
N ARG A 123 1.02 7.47 -7.66
CA ARG A 123 1.52 8.49 -8.59
C ARG A 123 2.91 8.17 -9.12
N GLN A 124 3.81 7.66 -8.29
CA GLN A 124 5.14 7.26 -8.78
C GLN A 124 5.09 6.06 -9.72
N ILE A 125 4.18 5.11 -9.51
CA ILE A 125 3.99 3.99 -10.42
C ILE A 125 3.48 4.50 -11.77
N GLU A 126 2.48 5.39 -11.77
CA GLU A 126 1.95 6.03 -12.98
C GLU A 126 3.02 6.82 -13.73
N ASP A 127 3.83 7.61 -13.02
CA ASP A 127 4.94 8.38 -13.60
C ASP A 127 5.98 7.49 -14.26
N LEU A 128 6.36 6.37 -13.60
CA LEU A 128 7.33 5.42 -14.14
C LEU A 128 6.77 4.67 -15.34
N HIS A 129 5.52 4.23 -15.26
CA HIS A 129 4.85 3.51 -16.33
C HIS A 129 4.67 4.40 -17.58
N SER A 130 4.29 5.67 -17.40
CA SER A 130 4.16 6.63 -18.50
C SER A 130 5.50 6.84 -19.21
N LYS A 131 6.59 7.03 -18.44
CA LYS A 131 7.95 7.15 -19.00
C LYS A 131 8.41 5.89 -19.75
N GLN A 132 7.99 4.72 -19.30
CA GLN A 132 8.32 3.47 -20.00
C GLN A 132 7.58 3.40 -21.33
N ILE A 133 6.28 3.74 -21.38
CA ILE A 133 5.50 3.76 -22.62
C ILE A 133 6.09 4.77 -23.62
N ASP A 134 6.44 5.97 -23.15
CA ASP A 134 7.02 7.02 -24.00
C ASP A 134 8.40 6.64 -24.59
N GLN A 135 9.12 5.69 -23.99
CA GLN A 135 10.39 5.19 -24.51
C GLN A 135 10.25 4.17 -25.64
N TYR A 136 9.06 3.59 -25.84
CA TYR A 136 8.78 2.60 -26.88
C TYR A 136 7.97 3.19 -28.06
N HIS A 137 7.68 4.49 -28.03
CA HIS A 137 7.07 5.25 -29.14
C HIS A 137 8.08 6.25 -29.73
#